data_AF-A0A7S2CSW6-F1
#
_entry.id   AF-A0A7S2CSW6-F1
#
_cell.length_a   1.000
_cell.length_b   1.000
_cell.length_c   1.000
_cell.angle_alpha   90.00
_cell.angle_beta   90.00
_cell.angle_gamma   90.00
#
_symmetry.space_group_name_H-M   'P 1'
#
loop_
_entity.id
_entity.type
_entity.pdbx_description
1 polymer ?
#
loop_
_entity_poly.entity_id
_entity_poly.type
_entity_poly.pdbx_seq_one_letter_code
_entity_poly.pdbx_strand_id
1 'polypeptide(L)'
;RVFVVRLLIRVAELCFEMNNYDSAMIIVAVLSDACIQRLGDTWNEVERIYPGHFEALQRMLNPGEQRNSKSIDRQAEYSLIKLSSDPPCMPAMAYVVSSLEHLGKKDSWFSDYPADDAVGLINFDRMRRSARVLDIVVKSQAAMYPFTKLDQTLLALLLIEPQWGDEDGAWHQSKRIEKKRRSMQMKS
;
A
#
# COMPACT_ATOMS: atom_id res chain seq x y z
N ARG A 1 2.40 17.66 14.53
CA ARG A 1 2.32 17.25 13.11
C ARG A 1 3.60 16.55 12.68
N VAL A 2 4.74 17.25 12.66
CA VAL A 2 6.07 16.68 12.37
C VAL A 2 6.33 15.38 13.13
N PHE A 3 6.12 15.38 14.45
CA PHE A 3 6.26 14.18 15.28
C PHE A 3 5.38 13.01 14.79
N VAL A 4 4.13 13.28 14.44
CA VAL A 4 3.16 12.26 13.99
C VAL A 4 3.56 11.70 12.64
N VAL A 5 3.95 12.55 11.68
CA VAL A 5 4.44 12.09 10.37
C VAL A 5 5.68 11.21 10.55
N ARG A 6 6.67 11.67 11.32
CA ARG A 6 7.87 10.87 11.62
C ARG A 6 7.53 9.55 12.31
N LEU A 7 6.60 9.57 13.27
CA LEU A 7 6.14 8.36 13.95
C LEU A 7 5.51 7.39 12.96
N LEU A 8 4.65 7.85 12.06
CA LEU A 8 4.02 7.01 11.05
C LEU A 8 5.05 6.42 10.08
N ILE A 9 6.04 7.19 9.64
CA ILE A 9 7.16 6.67 8.84
C ILE A 9 7.86 5.54 9.60
N ARG A 10 8.19 5.77 10.89
CA ARG A 10 8.85 4.75 11.72
C ARG A 10 7.99 3.50 11.92
N VAL A 11 6.68 3.65 12.08
CA VAL A 11 5.74 2.53 12.17
C VAL A 11 5.71 1.75 10.86
N ALA A 12 5.70 2.43 9.70
CA ALA A 12 5.74 1.76 8.41
C ALA A 12 7.05 0.97 8.19
N GLU A 13 8.19 1.50 8.62
CA GLU A 13 9.47 0.75 8.63
C GLU A 13 9.38 -0.51 9.46
N LEU A 14 8.87 -0.42 10.69
CA LEU A 14 8.70 -1.58 11.56
C LEU A 14 7.71 -2.59 10.95
N CYS A 15 6.60 -2.14 10.38
CA CYS A 15 5.67 -3.00 9.66
C CYS A 15 6.38 -3.74 8.51
N PHE A 16 7.20 -3.04 7.72
CA PHE A 16 7.98 -3.66 6.65
C PHE A 16 8.98 -4.71 7.18
N GLU A 17 9.73 -4.38 8.23
CA GLU A 17 10.69 -5.28 8.88
C GLU A 17 10.02 -6.56 9.43
N MET A 18 8.77 -6.46 9.85
CA MET A 18 7.96 -7.58 10.34
C MET A 18 7.17 -8.29 9.23
N ASN A 19 7.48 -8.06 7.95
CA ASN A 19 6.72 -8.61 6.82
C ASN A 19 5.22 -8.27 6.86
N ASN A 20 4.82 -7.21 7.56
CA ASN A 20 3.46 -6.66 7.53
C ASN A 20 3.38 -5.59 6.43
N TYR A 21 3.34 -6.06 5.20
CA TYR A 21 3.33 -5.22 4.01
C TYR A 21 2.02 -4.47 3.85
N ASP A 22 0.89 -5.03 4.30
CA ASP A 22 -0.42 -4.38 4.23
C ASP A 22 -0.46 -3.07 5.00
N SER A 23 -0.08 -3.11 6.28
CA SER A 23 -0.04 -1.91 7.12
C SER A 23 1.01 -0.91 6.65
N ALA A 24 2.19 -1.38 6.22
CA ALA A 24 3.24 -0.52 5.70
C ALA A 24 2.78 0.23 4.44
N MET A 25 2.13 -0.47 3.50
CA MET A 25 1.54 0.12 2.30
C MET A 25 0.46 1.14 2.62
N ILE A 26 -0.46 0.82 3.54
CA ILE A 26 -1.54 1.73 3.93
C ILE A 26 -0.98 3.03 4.51
N ILE A 27 0.02 2.94 5.40
CA ILE A 27 0.63 4.14 5.98
C ILE A 27 1.34 4.98 4.90
N VAL A 28 2.09 4.33 3.99
CA VAL A 28 2.74 5.04 2.88
C VAL A 28 1.72 5.71 1.96
N ALA A 29 0.60 5.05 1.65
CA ALA A 29 -0.48 5.59 0.84
C ALA A 29 -1.11 6.82 1.51
N VAL A 30 -1.43 6.73 2.80
CA VAL A 30 -1.97 7.85 3.59
C VAL A 30 -1.00 9.03 3.61
N LEU A 31 0.29 8.78 3.86
CA LEU A 31 1.29 9.85 3.86
C LEU A 31 1.49 10.45 2.46
N SER A 32 1.31 9.66 1.40
CA SER A 32 1.36 10.11 0.00
C SER A 32 0.10 10.86 -0.44
N ASP A 33 -0.96 10.89 0.38
CA ASP A 33 -2.19 11.61 0.08
C ASP A 33 -1.93 13.12 -0.16
N ALA A 34 -2.65 13.70 -1.12
CA ALA A 34 -2.48 15.09 -1.52
C ALA A 34 -2.70 16.08 -0.35
N CYS A 35 -3.60 15.76 0.59
CA CYS A 35 -3.85 16.57 1.78
C CYS A 35 -2.64 16.59 2.72
N ILE A 36 -1.85 15.52 2.78
CA ILE A 36 -0.66 15.44 3.64
C ILE A 36 0.58 15.92 2.89
N GLN A 37 0.80 15.50 1.64
CA GLN A 37 1.97 15.86 0.83
C GLN A 37 2.12 17.37 0.63
N ARG A 38 1.01 18.12 0.58
CA ARG A 38 1.06 19.58 0.45
C ARG A 38 1.59 20.33 1.68
N LEU A 39 1.75 19.67 2.83
CA LEU A 39 2.21 20.27 4.08
C LEU A 39 3.74 20.50 4.05
N GLY A 40 4.20 21.37 3.15
CA GLY A 40 5.62 21.56 2.85
C GLY A 40 6.46 21.98 4.05
N ASP A 41 5.95 22.83 4.96
CA ASP A 41 6.73 23.20 6.15
C ASP A 41 6.88 22.00 7.11
N THR A 42 5.85 21.14 7.19
CA THR A 42 5.92 19.88 7.95
C THR A 42 6.93 18.92 7.34
N TRP A 43 6.92 18.73 6.02
CA TRP A 43 7.84 17.82 5.31
C TRP A 43 9.29 18.30 5.35
N ASN A 44 9.53 19.60 5.19
CA ASN A 44 10.88 20.17 5.32
C ASN A 44 11.50 19.88 6.69
N GLU A 45 10.70 20.00 7.75
CA GLU A 45 11.18 19.72 9.10
C GLU A 45 11.36 18.21 9.35
N VAL A 46 10.47 17.36 8.80
CA VAL A 46 10.64 15.90 8.85
C VAL A 46 11.93 15.48 8.13
N GLU A 47 12.19 15.99 6.94
CA GLU A 47 13.39 15.68 6.17
C GLU A 47 14.66 16.17 6.88
N ARG A 48 14.58 17.30 7.60
CA ARG A 48 15.70 17.79 8.42
C ARG A 48 16.06 16.86 9.58
N ILE A 49 15.07 16.22 10.21
CA ILE A 49 15.27 15.37 11.41
C ILE A 49 15.33 13.87 11.10
N TYR A 50 14.79 13.44 9.97
CA TYR A 50 14.66 12.04 9.57
C TYR A 50 14.81 11.90 8.04
N PRO A 51 15.98 12.27 7.50
CA PRO A 51 16.19 12.45 6.06
C PRO A 51 16.07 11.14 5.26
N GLY A 52 15.34 11.18 4.14
CA GLY A 52 15.30 10.12 3.14
C GLY A 52 14.55 8.84 3.53
N HIS A 53 14.10 8.70 4.78
CA HIS A 53 13.43 7.51 5.27
C HIS A 53 12.09 7.24 4.59
N PHE A 54 11.27 8.28 4.37
CA PHE A 54 10.01 8.13 3.65
C PHE A 54 10.22 7.74 2.19
N GLU A 55 11.19 8.37 1.52
CA GLU A 55 11.52 8.06 0.13
C GLU A 55 12.09 6.64 -0.03
N ALA A 56 12.89 6.17 0.93
CA ALA A 56 13.37 4.79 0.97
C ALA A 56 12.20 3.80 1.07
N LEU A 57 11.26 4.04 2.00
CA LEU A 57 10.05 3.23 2.12
C LEU A 57 9.24 3.20 0.83
N GLN A 58 8.99 4.36 0.21
CA GLN A 58 8.27 4.43 -1.07
C GLN A 58 8.93 3.57 -2.15
N ARG A 59 10.27 3.60 -2.26
CA ARG A 59 10.99 2.76 -3.24
C ARG A 59 10.90 1.27 -2.92
N MET A 60 10.93 0.89 -1.65
CA MET A 60 10.87 -0.51 -1.23
C MET A 60 9.48 -1.12 -1.42
N LEU A 61 8.44 -0.33 -1.14
CA LEU A 61 7.03 -0.74 -1.18
C LEU A 61 6.39 -0.52 -2.54
N ASN A 62 6.86 0.45 -3.32
CA ASN A 62 6.35 0.70 -4.66
C ASN A 62 7.50 1.07 -5.63
N PRO A 63 8.37 0.10 -5.99
CA PRO A 63 9.47 0.36 -6.91
C PRO A 63 9.03 0.80 -8.32
N GLY A 64 7.74 0.67 -8.66
CA GLY A 64 7.18 1.04 -9.96
C GLY A 64 6.77 2.50 -10.13
N GLU A 65 6.41 3.18 -9.04
CA GLU A 65 5.81 4.51 -9.10
C GLU A 65 6.76 5.60 -9.60
N GLN A 66 8.08 5.42 -9.43
CA GLN A 66 9.08 6.41 -9.87
C GLN A 66 9.31 6.42 -11.39
N ARG A 67 8.68 5.52 -12.17
CA ARG A 67 8.89 5.40 -13.61
C ARG A 67 7.56 5.08 -14.31
N ASN A 68 6.78 6.12 -14.68
CA ASN A 68 5.51 6.11 -15.44
C ASN A 68 5.31 4.96 -16.47
N SER A 69 5.12 3.71 -16.03
CA SER A 69 4.92 2.55 -16.91
C SER A 69 4.16 1.43 -16.21
N LYS A 70 3.00 1.07 -16.79
CA LYS A 70 2.11 -0.02 -16.36
C LYS A 70 2.79 -1.42 -16.33
N SER A 71 3.98 -1.55 -16.90
CA SER A 71 4.78 -2.80 -16.79
C SER A 71 5.52 -2.91 -15.45
N ILE A 72 5.79 -1.79 -14.78
CA ILE A 72 6.62 -1.75 -13.57
C ILE A 72 5.75 -1.87 -12.31
N ASP A 73 4.51 -1.36 -12.33
CA ASP A 73 3.52 -1.61 -11.26
C ASP A 73 3.27 -3.12 -11.06
N ARG A 74 3.27 -3.87 -12.16
CA ARG A 74 3.20 -5.35 -12.14
C ARG A 74 4.43 -6.01 -11.53
N GLN A 75 5.61 -5.42 -11.73
CA GLN A 75 6.84 -5.94 -11.13
C GLN A 75 6.85 -5.67 -9.62
N ALA A 76 6.34 -4.52 -9.18
CA ALA A 76 6.17 -4.19 -7.77
C ALA A 76 5.18 -5.14 -7.08
N GLU A 77 3.99 -5.31 -7.68
CA GLU A 77 2.96 -6.27 -7.25
C GLU A 77 3.53 -7.69 -7.12
N TYR A 78 4.21 -8.19 -8.16
CA TYR A 78 4.82 -9.51 -8.13
C TYR A 78 5.92 -9.64 -7.07
N SER A 79 6.73 -8.60 -6.87
CA SER A 79 7.83 -8.63 -5.90
C SER A 79 7.31 -8.68 -4.46
N LEU A 80 6.25 -7.93 -4.15
CA LEU A 80 5.63 -7.95 -2.82
C LEU A 80 4.85 -9.23 -2.54
N ILE A 81 4.16 -9.77 -3.55
CA ILE A 81 3.54 -11.09 -3.51
C ILE A 81 4.60 -12.16 -3.22
N LYS A 82 5.77 -12.06 -3.87
CA LYS A 82 6.90 -12.96 -3.61
C LYS A 82 7.48 -12.78 -2.21
N LEU A 83 7.67 -11.55 -1.73
CA LEU A 83 8.12 -11.28 -0.36
C LEU A 83 7.15 -11.84 0.68
N SER A 84 5.86 -11.90 0.35
CA SER A 84 4.82 -12.44 1.22
C SER A 84 4.78 -13.98 1.27
N SER A 85 5.71 -14.70 0.62
CA SER A 85 5.72 -16.17 0.64
C SER A 85 6.20 -16.77 1.96
N ASP A 86 6.87 -15.97 2.80
CA ASP A 86 7.61 -16.43 3.97
C ASP A 86 6.90 -15.97 5.26
N PRO A 87 6.09 -16.85 5.89
CA PRO A 87 5.36 -16.52 7.11
C PRO A 87 6.24 -16.43 8.38
N PRO A 88 5.83 -15.68 9.43
CA PRO A 88 4.60 -14.87 9.49
C PRO A 88 4.74 -13.61 8.63
N CYS A 89 3.69 -13.31 7.87
CA CYS A 89 3.61 -12.13 7.00
C CYS A 89 2.16 -11.63 6.94
N MET A 90 1.96 -10.34 6.68
CA MET A 90 0.66 -9.80 6.25
C MET A 90 0.82 -9.27 4.82
N PRO A 91 0.36 -10.01 3.79
CA PRO A 91 0.46 -9.56 2.41
C PRO A 91 -0.38 -8.31 2.19
N ALA A 92 0.12 -7.39 1.37
CA ALA A 92 -0.66 -6.21 0.96
C ALA A 92 -1.89 -6.63 0.15
N MET A 93 -3.06 -6.54 0.77
CA MET A 93 -4.29 -7.11 0.21
C MET A 93 -4.74 -6.39 -1.04
N ALA A 94 -4.45 -5.08 -1.16
CA ALA A 94 -4.68 -4.32 -2.38
C ALA A 94 -4.00 -4.96 -3.61
N TYR A 95 -2.77 -5.48 -3.45
CA TYR A 95 -2.05 -6.17 -4.52
C TYR A 95 -2.56 -7.58 -4.77
N VAL A 96 -2.99 -8.30 -3.72
CA VAL A 96 -3.65 -9.61 -3.89
C VAL A 96 -4.92 -9.46 -4.73
N VAL A 97 -5.78 -8.49 -4.40
CA VAL A 97 -7.04 -8.23 -5.11
C VAL A 97 -6.76 -7.76 -6.54
N SER A 98 -5.87 -6.77 -6.73
CA SER A 98 -5.44 -6.32 -8.05
C SER A 98 -4.95 -7.49 -8.91
N SER A 99 -4.13 -8.40 -8.35
CA SER A 99 -3.60 -9.54 -9.10
C SER A 99 -4.70 -10.48 -9.57
N LEU A 100 -5.68 -10.76 -8.70
CA LEU A 100 -6.83 -11.59 -9.05
C LEU A 100 -7.73 -10.91 -10.09
N GLU A 101 -7.97 -9.61 -9.97
CA GLU A 101 -8.71 -8.83 -10.97
C GLU A 101 -8.01 -8.83 -12.33
N HIS A 102 -6.68 -8.67 -12.34
CA HIS A 102 -5.89 -8.71 -13.57
C HIS A 102 -5.90 -10.09 -14.25
N LEU A 103 -5.83 -11.16 -13.46
CA LEU A 103 -6.07 -12.52 -13.96
C LEU A 103 -7.53 -12.71 -14.43
N GLY A 104 -8.45 -11.94 -13.84
CA GLY A 104 -9.88 -11.87 -14.09
C GLY A 104 -10.29 -11.23 -15.43
N LYS A 105 -9.57 -10.20 -15.88
CA LYS A 105 -9.88 -9.35 -17.06
C LYS A 105 -9.96 -10.07 -18.41
N LYS A 106 -9.61 -11.35 -18.49
CA LYS A 106 -9.97 -12.18 -19.66
C LYS A 106 -11.35 -12.77 -19.42
N ASP A 107 -12.30 -12.48 -20.31
CA ASP A 107 -13.72 -12.82 -20.18
C ASP A 107 -14.02 -14.33 -20.05
N SER A 108 -13.01 -15.19 -20.22
CA SER A 108 -13.20 -16.64 -20.20
C SER A 108 -12.23 -17.36 -19.26
N TRP A 109 -12.79 -18.26 -18.44
CA TRP A 109 -12.04 -19.36 -17.80
C TRP A 109 -11.66 -20.46 -18.80
N PHE A 110 -12.15 -20.34 -20.03
CA PHE A 110 -11.85 -21.23 -21.13
C PHE A 110 -10.81 -20.59 -22.06
N SER A 111 -10.05 -21.42 -22.75
CA SER A 111 -9.04 -21.04 -23.73
C SER A 111 -9.72 -20.59 -25.02
N ASP A 112 -9.15 -19.60 -25.69
CA ASP A 112 -9.56 -19.11 -27.02
C ASP A 112 -9.20 -20.10 -28.15
N TYR A 113 -8.79 -21.33 -27.81
CA TYR A 113 -8.44 -22.34 -28.79
C TYR A 113 -9.70 -22.74 -29.58
N PRO A 114 -9.64 -22.82 -30.93
CA PRO A 114 -10.76 -23.34 -31.71
C PRO A 114 -10.96 -24.80 -31.31
N ALA A 115 -12.02 -25.07 -30.55
CA ALA A 115 -12.48 -26.42 -30.30
C ALA A 115 -13.48 -26.75 -31.41
N ASP A 116 -13.20 -27.81 -32.18
CA ASP A 116 -14.15 -28.39 -33.14
C ASP A 116 -15.46 -28.83 -32.46
N ASP A 117 -15.40 -29.07 -31.14
CA ASP A 117 -16.54 -29.35 -30.28
C ASP A 117 -16.84 -28.13 -29.40
N ALA A 118 -18.08 -27.67 -29.39
CA ALA A 118 -18.59 -26.39 -28.86
C ALA A 118 -18.38 -26.09 -27.36
N VAL A 119 -17.46 -26.78 -26.66
CA VAL A 119 -17.11 -26.57 -25.25
C VAL A 119 -15.65 -26.12 -25.18
N GLY A 120 -15.42 -24.84 -24.86
CA GLY A 120 -14.06 -24.30 -24.70
C GLY A 120 -13.23 -25.08 -23.68
N LEU A 121 -11.92 -25.21 -23.91
CA LEU A 121 -11.00 -25.90 -23.00
C LEU A 121 -10.74 -25.09 -21.74
N ILE A 122 -10.70 -25.70 -20.55
CA ILE A 122 -10.37 -24.97 -19.30
C ILE A 122 -8.95 -24.39 -19.36
N ASN A 123 -8.80 -23.12 -18.98
CA ASN A 123 -7.51 -22.45 -18.88
C ASN A 123 -6.82 -22.79 -17.54
N PHE A 124 -6.17 -23.95 -17.48
CA PHE A 124 -5.44 -24.40 -16.29
C PHE A 124 -4.27 -23.49 -15.89
N ASP A 125 -3.69 -22.74 -16.83
CA ASP A 125 -2.64 -21.77 -16.52
C ASP A 125 -3.19 -20.60 -15.69
N ARG A 126 -4.35 -20.06 -16.07
CA ARG A 126 -5.07 -19.06 -15.26
C ARG A 126 -5.42 -19.59 -13.88
N MET A 127 -5.94 -20.82 -13.81
CA MET A 127 -6.30 -21.46 -12.54
C MET A 127 -5.07 -21.63 -11.65
N ARG A 128 -3.95 -22.09 -12.21
CA ARG A 128 -2.66 -22.22 -11.51
C ARG A 128 -2.12 -20.89 -11.00
N ARG A 129 -2.17 -19.83 -11.80
CA ARG A 129 -1.72 -18.48 -11.38
C ARG A 129 -2.59 -17.92 -10.26
N SER A 130 -3.91 -18.10 -10.36
CA SER A 130 -4.86 -17.68 -9.31
C SER A 130 -4.61 -18.43 -8.01
N ALA A 131 -4.41 -19.76 -8.08
CA ALA A 131 -4.10 -20.59 -6.92
C ALA A 131 -2.80 -20.14 -6.23
N ARG A 132 -1.75 -19.74 -6.98
CA ARG A 132 -0.50 -19.21 -6.39
C ARG A 132 -0.72 -17.92 -5.60
N VAL A 133 -1.60 -17.04 -6.08
CA VAL A 133 -1.93 -15.79 -5.37
C VAL A 133 -2.73 -16.10 -4.09
N LEU A 134 -3.69 -17.01 -4.16
CA LEU A 134 -4.50 -17.44 -3.00
C LEU A 134 -3.67 -18.18 -1.95
N ASP A 135 -2.70 -18.99 -2.36
CA ASP A 135 -1.83 -19.76 -1.46
C ASP A 135 -1.07 -18.85 -0.49
N ILE A 136 -0.74 -17.63 -0.90
CA ILE A 136 -0.10 -16.62 -0.02
C ILE A 136 -1.04 -16.23 1.12
N VAL A 137 -2.32 -16.00 0.84
CA VAL A 137 -3.33 -15.64 1.85
C VAL A 137 -3.53 -16.80 2.83
N VAL A 138 -3.58 -18.03 2.33
CA VAL A 138 -3.75 -19.21 3.19
C VAL A 138 -2.53 -19.41 4.09
N LYS A 139 -1.32 -19.27 3.54
CA LYS A 139 -0.06 -19.42 4.29
C LYS A 139 0.13 -18.33 5.34
N SER A 140 -0.23 -17.08 5.03
CA SER A 140 -0.12 -15.97 5.99
C SER A 140 -1.07 -16.17 7.19
N GLN A 141 -2.28 -16.67 6.95
CA GLN A 141 -3.25 -16.96 8.02
C GLN A 141 -2.82 -18.09 8.96
N ALA A 142 -2.05 -19.06 8.46
CA ALA A 142 -1.63 -20.22 9.24
C ALA A 142 -0.52 -19.91 10.27
N ALA A 143 0.23 -18.82 10.08
CA ALA A 143 1.37 -18.48 10.92
C ALA A 143 1.09 -17.24 11.77
N MET A 144 1.22 -17.38 13.08
CA MET A 144 1.02 -16.28 14.01
C MET A 144 2.30 -15.49 14.24
N TYR A 145 2.16 -14.19 14.38
CA TYR A 145 3.24 -13.34 14.86
C TYR A 145 3.61 -13.66 16.31
N PRO A 146 4.90 -13.66 16.68
CA PRO A 146 5.37 -13.90 18.04
C PRO A 146 5.23 -12.64 18.91
N PHE A 147 4.10 -11.95 18.84
CA PHE A 147 3.86 -10.73 19.63
C PHE A 147 3.30 -11.07 21.01
N THR A 148 3.76 -10.33 22.03
CA THR A 148 3.18 -10.37 23.37
C THR A 148 1.78 -9.79 23.36
N LYS A 149 0.92 -10.26 24.28
CA LYS A 149 -0.46 -9.82 24.42
C LYS A 149 -0.55 -8.29 24.52
N LEU A 150 -1.30 -7.68 23.61
CA LEU A 150 -1.48 -6.24 23.53
C LEU A 150 -2.30 -5.71 24.72
N ASP A 151 -1.92 -4.53 25.22
CA ASP A 151 -2.71 -3.77 26.18
C ASP A 151 -4.14 -3.54 25.63
N GLN A 152 -5.15 -3.91 26.40
CA GLN A 152 -6.55 -3.84 25.98
C GLN A 152 -7.05 -2.40 25.80
N THR A 153 -6.51 -1.45 26.57
CA THR A 153 -6.82 -0.03 26.42
C THR A 153 -6.22 0.52 25.13
N LEU A 154 -4.98 0.13 24.80
CA LEU A 154 -4.38 0.49 23.52
C LEU A 154 -5.14 -0.12 22.35
N LEU A 155 -5.54 -1.39 22.46
CA LEU A 155 -6.36 -2.06 21.44
C LEU A 155 -7.68 -1.32 21.22
N ALA A 156 -8.39 -1.00 22.31
CA ALA A 156 -9.63 -0.25 22.24
C ALA A 156 -9.42 1.10 21.55
N LEU A 157 -8.35 1.83 21.89
CA LEU A 157 -8.03 3.11 21.25
C LEU A 157 -7.76 2.97 19.75
N LEU A 158 -7.04 1.93 19.32
CA LEU A 158 -6.73 1.67 17.91
C LEU A 158 -7.96 1.22 17.11
N LEU A 159 -8.95 0.61 17.78
CA LEU A 159 -10.20 0.14 17.17
C LEU A 159 -11.31 1.20 17.17
N ILE A 160 -11.09 2.38 17.75
CA ILE A 160 -12.06 3.46 17.66
C ILE A 160 -12.21 3.85 16.19
N GLU A 161 -13.43 3.73 15.68
CA GLU A 161 -13.77 4.26 14.36
C GLU A 161 -13.49 5.76 14.36
N PRO A 162 -12.58 6.25 13.50
CA PRO A 162 -12.28 7.65 13.49
C PRO A 162 -13.49 8.40 12.92
N GLN A 163 -13.84 9.52 13.54
CA GLN A 163 -14.84 10.43 13.00
C GLN A 163 -14.18 11.25 11.88
N TRP A 164 -14.02 10.63 10.72
CA TRP A 164 -13.47 11.31 9.55
C TRP A 164 -14.48 12.33 8.99
N GLY A 165 -13.96 13.45 8.51
CA GLY A 165 -14.65 14.22 7.47
C GLY A 165 -14.44 13.55 6.12
N ASP A 166 -15.21 13.96 5.12
CA ASP A 166 -14.96 13.60 3.73
C ASP A 166 -13.58 14.10 3.24
N GLU A 167 -13.17 13.64 2.06
CA GLU A 167 -11.91 14.04 1.41
C GLU A 167 -11.82 15.58 1.28
N ASP A 168 -12.93 16.24 0.98
CA ASP A 168 -13.04 17.69 0.92
C ASP A 168 -12.75 18.34 2.28
N GLY A 169 -13.30 17.80 3.37
CA GLY A 169 -13.04 18.22 4.74
C GLY A 169 -11.56 18.08 5.11
N ALA A 170 -10.92 16.97 4.75
CA ALA A 170 -9.49 16.75 4.96
C ALA A 170 -8.65 17.78 4.19
N TRP A 171 -9.03 18.07 2.93
CA TRP A 171 -8.37 19.05 2.09
C TRP A 171 -8.50 20.48 2.64
N HIS A 172 -9.70 20.87 3.06
CA HIS A 172 -9.96 22.16 3.71
C HIS A 172 -9.15 22.30 4.99
N GLN A 173 -9.08 21.24 5.80
CA GLN A 173 -8.29 21.21 7.02
C GLN A 173 -6.79 21.37 6.72
N SER A 174 -6.27 20.67 5.72
CA SER A 174 -4.88 20.82 5.28
C SER A 174 -4.56 22.26 4.89
N LYS A 175 -5.42 22.89 4.06
CA LYS A 175 -5.27 24.31 3.66
C LYS A 175 -5.32 25.27 4.85
N ARG A 176 -6.12 24.95 5.88
CA ARG A 176 -6.21 25.74 7.11
C ARG A 176 -4.91 25.66 7.93
N ILE A 177 -4.32 24.47 8.00
CA ILE A 177 -3.08 24.20 8.74
C ILE A 177 -1.88 24.90 8.09
N GLU A 178 -1.69 24.72 6.78
CA GLU A 178 -0.60 25.36 6.03
C GLU A 178 -1.18 26.08 4.81
N LYS A 179 -1.26 27.41 4.91
CA LYS A 179 -1.73 28.27 3.82
C LYS A 179 -0.70 28.28 2.69
N LYS A 180 -1.16 28.20 1.44
CA LYS A 180 -0.28 28.32 0.27
C LYS A 180 0.48 29.64 0.34
N ARG A 181 1.82 29.60 0.37
CA ARG A 181 2.64 30.82 0.30
C ARG A 181 2.25 31.57 -0.97
N ARG A 182 1.82 32.83 -0.84
CA ARG A 182 1.66 33.73 -1.99
C ARG A 182 3.06 33.87 -2.59
N SER A 183 3.23 33.49 -3.85
CA SER A 183 4.41 33.90 -4.61
C SER A 183 4.47 35.42 -4.51
N MET A 184 5.46 35.96 -3.78
CA MET A 184 5.83 37.36 -3.93
C MET A 184 6.25 37.49 -5.39
N GLN A 185 5.37 38.01 -6.23
CA GLN A 185 5.78 38.58 -7.50
C GLN A 185 6.77 39.68 -7.13
N MET A 186 8.06 39.40 -7.32
CA MET A 186 9.06 40.45 -7.41
C MET A 186 8.64 41.30 -8.61
N LYS A 187 7.95 42.40 -8.33
CA LYS A 187 7.83 43.50 -9.28
C LYS A 187 9.22 44.11 -9.38
N SER A 188 9.88 43.83 -10.51
CA SER A 188 11.02 44.60 -11.00
C SER A 188 10.58 46.02 -11.34
#